data_AF-A0A958UUF0-F1
#
_entry.id   AF-A0A958UUF0-F1
#
_cell.length_a   1.000
_cell.length_b   1.000
_cell.length_c   1.000
_cell.angle_alpha   90.00
_cell.angle_beta   90.00
_cell.angle_gamma   90.00
#
_symmetry.space_group_name_H-M   'P 1'
#
loop_
_entity.id
_entity.type
_entity.pdbx_description
1 polymer ?
#
loop_
_entity_poly.entity_id
_entity_poly.type
_entity_poly.pdbx_seq_one_letter_code
_entity_poly.pdbx_strand_id
1 'polypeptide(L)'
;ALTYPNSDEGQQATQISSEVLPKLADNTFTQDSLVANYKAVFKFNKDQDQEIAKLKKQIDDMAKEITYFDLKTSVDVYDPNTKFLLVHGLKSSGGALGLVERLEKTTKKKVTVPYFSISSDNYRIVQIHKNLDAYLNRNTN
;
A
#
# COMPACT_ATOMS: atom_id res chain seq x y z
N ALA A 1 -35.53 -31.14 -3.20
CA ALA A 1 -34.70 -30.47 -2.19
C ALA A 1 -34.06 -29.25 -2.85
N LEU A 2 -34.20 -28.06 -2.28
CA LEU A 2 -33.47 -26.88 -2.75
C LEU A 2 -32.07 -26.95 -2.14
N THR A 3 -31.10 -27.33 -2.96
CA THR A 3 -29.70 -27.46 -2.55
C THR A 3 -29.12 -26.06 -2.33
N TYR A 4 -28.96 -25.67 -1.06
CA TYR A 4 -28.22 -24.46 -0.63
C TYR A 4 -26.92 -24.19 -1.42
N PRO A 5 -26.12 -25.19 -1.85
CA PRO A 5 -24.94 -24.98 -2.70
C PRO A 5 -25.18 -24.31 -4.06
N ASN A 6 -26.39 -24.41 -4.62
CA ASN A 6 -26.71 -23.89 -5.95
C ASN A 6 -27.18 -22.43 -5.94
N SER A 7 -27.36 -21.83 -4.77
CA SER A 7 -27.59 -20.38 -4.64
C SER A 7 -26.35 -19.60 -5.05
N ASP A 8 -26.52 -18.36 -5.48
CA ASP A 8 -25.40 -17.48 -5.83
C ASP A 8 -24.47 -17.28 -4.62
N GLU A 9 -25.05 -17.17 -3.42
CA GLU A 9 -24.31 -17.09 -2.16
C GLU A 9 -23.53 -18.39 -1.87
N GLY A 10 -24.11 -19.55 -2.16
CA GLY A 10 -23.45 -20.86 -2.01
C GLY A 10 -22.26 -21.04 -2.97
N GLN A 11 -22.41 -20.57 -4.21
CA GLN A 11 -21.32 -20.55 -5.20
C GLN A 11 -20.20 -19.59 -4.79
N GLN A 12 -20.54 -18.39 -4.32
CA GLN A 12 -19.57 -17.42 -3.80
C GLN A 12 -18.83 -17.95 -2.57
N ALA A 13 -19.54 -18.56 -1.61
CA ALA A 13 -18.93 -19.16 -0.43
C ALA A 13 -17.97 -20.29 -0.80
N THR A 14 -18.36 -21.13 -1.77
CA THR A 14 -17.52 -22.20 -2.31
C THR A 14 -16.24 -21.62 -2.94
N GLN A 15 -16.37 -20.60 -3.80
CA GLN A 15 -15.25 -19.94 -4.45
C GLN A 15 -14.30 -19.27 -3.45
N ILE A 16 -14.85 -18.58 -2.45
CA ILE A 16 -14.05 -17.97 -1.38
C ILE A 16 -13.24 -19.05 -0.66
N SER A 17 -13.89 -20.16 -0.29
CA SER A 17 -13.25 -21.25 0.46
C SER A 17 -12.20 -21.99 -0.34
N SER A 18 -12.46 -22.30 -1.61
CA SER A 18 -11.58 -23.15 -2.43
C SER A 18 -10.46 -22.39 -3.14
N GLU A 19 -10.66 -21.10 -3.45
CA GLU A 19 -9.71 -20.32 -4.27
C GLU A 19 -9.14 -19.11 -3.54
N VAL A 20 -9.98 -18.32 -2.88
CA VAL A 20 -9.57 -17.03 -2.32
C VAL A 20 -8.77 -17.22 -1.02
N LEU A 21 -9.29 -17.99 -0.07
CA LEU A 21 -8.62 -18.22 1.21
C LEU A 21 -7.21 -18.81 1.06
N PRO A 22 -6.98 -19.85 0.22
CA PRO A 22 -5.62 -20.36 0.00
C PRO A 22 -4.66 -19.30 -0.55
N LYS A 23 -5.11 -18.46 -1.49
CA LYS A 23 -4.30 -17.38 -2.07
C LYS A 23 -3.99 -16.25 -1.08
N LEU A 24 -4.84 -16.04 -0.07
CA LEU A 24 -4.59 -15.07 1.00
C LEU A 24 -3.65 -15.63 2.07
N ALA A 25 -3.65 -16.95 2.27
CA ALA A 25 -2.77 -17.61 3.22
C ALA A 25 -1.29 -17.58 2.79
N ASP A 26 -1.02 -17.49 1.50
CA ASP A 26 0.34 -17.31 0.98
C ASP A 26 0.92 -15.95 1.43
N ASN A 27 2.10 -16.00 2.05
CA ASN A 27 2.83 -14.84 2.54
C ASN A 27 4.13 -14.59 1.76
N THR A 28 4.34 -15.30 0.66
CA THR A 28 5.54 -15.22 -0.17
C THR A 28 5.56 -13.91 -0.95
N PHE A 29 6.60 -13.11 -0.76
CA PHE A 29 6.75 -11.87 -1.52
C PHE A 29 7.10 -12.15 -2.98
N THR A 30 6.47 -11.42 -3.89
CA THR A 30 6.80 -11.48 -5.31
C THR A 30 8.00 -10.59 -5.60
N GLN A 31 8.82 -11.01 -6.57
CA GLN A 31 9.92 -10.17 -7.02
C GLN A 31 9.37 -8.90 -7.65
N ASP A 32 9.96 -7.77 -7.30
CA ASP A 32 9.60 -6.43 -7.76
C ASP A 32 9.99 -6.24 -9.24
N SER A 33 9.45 -7.04 -10.16
CA SER A 33 9.71 -6.92 -11.58
C SER A 33 8.41 -6.77 -12.38
N LEU A 34 8.42 -5.74 -13.25
CA LEU A 34 7.48 -5.49 -14.35
C LEU A 34 6.03 -5.07 -14.01
N VAL A 35 5.58 -5.21 -12.77
CA VAL A 35 4.18 -4.87 -12.45
C VAL A 35 3.96 -3.35 -12.35
N ALA A 36 3.02 -2.82 -13.12
CA ALA A 36 2.45 -1.50 -12.86
C ALA A 36 1.75 -1.51 -11.48
N ASN A 37 1.54 -0.34 -10.86
CA ASN A 37 0.84 -0.17 -9.56
C ASN A 37 1.74 -0.32 -8.31
N TYR A 38 2.75 0.53 -8.26
CA TYR A 38 3.52 0.78 -7.04
C TYR A 38 2.80 1.79 -6.13
N LYS A 39 3.20 1.75 -4.86
CA LYS A 39 2.78 2.67 -3.83
C LYS A 39 3.99 3.28 -3.15
N ALA A 40 3.89 4.56 -2.79
CA ALA A 40 4.76 5.15 -1.78
C ALA A 40 4.04 5.04 -0.43
N VAL A 41 4.74 4.54 0.59
CA VAL A 41 4.19 4.35 1.93
C VAL A 41 5.00 5.18 2.91
N PHE A 42 4.32 5.96 3.75
CA PHE A 42 4.89 6.72 4.86
C PHE A 42 4.38 6.14 6.17
N LYS A 43 5.28 5.77 7.08
CA LYS A 43 4.97 5.12 8.36
C LYS A 43 4.85 6.14 9.49
N PHE A 44 3.77 6.03 10.26
CA PHE A 44 3.44 6.88 11.39
C PHE A 44 3.05 6.04 12.61
N ASN A 45 3.26 6.60 13.81
CA ASN A 45 2.66 6.10 15.03
C ASN A 45 1.16 6.43 15.06
N LYS A 46 0.38 5.65 15.83
CA LYS A 46 -1.09 5.73 15.88
C LYS A 46 -1.65 7.12 16.24
N ASP A 47 -0.89 7.92 16.96
CA ASP A 47 -1.27 9.21 17.55
C ASP A 47 -0.88 10.43 16.68
N GLN A 48 -0.24 10.20 15.53
CA GLN A 48 0.26 11.26 14.65
C GLN A 48 -0.76 11.72 13.58
N ASP A 49 -2.05 11.80 13.94
CA ASP A 49 -3.12 12.11 12.99
C ASP A 49 -2.98 13.51 12.36
N GLN A 50 -2.44 14.48 13.11
CA GLN A 50 -2.21 15.83 12.61
C GLN A 50 -1.09 15.86 11.56
N GLU A 51 -0.01 15.13 11.78
CA GLU A 51 1.12 14.99 10.88
C GLU A 51 0.71 14.25 9.60
N ILE A 52 -0.08 13.18 9.74
CA ILE A 52 -0.68 12.45 8.60
C ILE A 52 -1.52 13.41 7.77
N ALA A 53 -2.45 14.15 8.39
CA ALA A 53 -3.32 15.08 7.67
C ALA A 53 -2.53 16.18 6.93
N LYS A 54 -1.50 16.72 7.58
CA LYS A 54 -0.62 17.73 7.00
C LYS A 54 0.16 17.20 5.80
N LEU A 55 0.81 16.05 5.94
CA LEU A 55 1.58 15.44 4.84
C LEU A 55 0.66 15.03 3.69
N LYS A 56 -0.50 14.43 4.00
CA LYS A 56 -1.52 14.07 3.02
C LYS A 56 -1.95 15.27 2.20
N LYS A 57 -2.25 16.42 2.84
CA LYS A 57 -2.60 17.64 2.13
C LYS A 57 -1.50 18.11 1.17
N GLN A 58 -0.24 18.08 1.61
CA GLN A 58 0.89 18.48 0.76
C GLN A 58 1.05 17.56 -0.46
N ILE A 59 0.87 16.25 -0.27
CA ILE A 59 0.90 15.27 -1.35
C ILE A 59 -0.29 15.49 -2.30
N ASP A 60 -1.50 15.67 -1.77
CA ASP A 60 -2.70 15.90 -2.58
C ASP A 60 -2.60 17.18 -3.41
N ASP A 61 -2.03 18.25 -2.85
CA ASP A 61 -1.80 19.50 -3.58
C ASP A 61 -0.75 19.33 -4.69
N MET A 62 0.37 18.64 -4.41
CA MET A 62 1.37 18.32 -5.41
C MET A 62 0.81 17.39 -6.51
N ALA A 63 -0.01 16.41 -6.14
CA ALA A 63 -0.58 15.44 -7.06
C ALA A 63 -1.45 16.10 -8.15
N LYS A 64 -2.10 17.23 -7.85
CA LYS A 64 -2.88 18.01 -8.83
C LYS A 64 -2.03 18.54 -9.99
N GLU A 65 -0.72 18.75 -9.78
CA GLU A 65 0.21 19.18 -10.82
C GLU A 65 0.74 18.02 -11.68
N ILE A 66 0.42 16.77 -11.32
CA ILE A 66 0.92 15.56 -11.97
C ILE A 66 -0.23 14.93 -12.77
N THR A 67 -0.51 15.49 -13.93
CA THR A 67 -1.70 15.14 -14.73
C THR A 67 -1.58 13.81 -15.50
N TYR A 68 -0.38 13.26 -15.62
CA TYR A 68 -0.10 12.01 -16.36
C TYR A 68 -0.19 10.75 -15.48
N PHE A 69 -0.43 10.90 -14.18
CA PHE A 69 -0.68 9.80 -13.25
C PHE A 69 -2.00 10.02 -12.50
N ASP A 70 -2.78 8.95 -12.29
CA ASP A 70 -3.97 8.98 -11.43
C ASP A 70 -3.55 8.76 -9.97
N LEU A 71 -2.90 9.78 -9.38
CA LEU A 71 -2.40 9.72 -8.01
C LEU A 71 -3.54 9.93 -7.00
N LYS A 72 -3.63 9.02 -6.03
CA LYS A 72 -4.60 9.08 -4.94
C LYS A 72 -3.91 8.80 -3.62
N THR A 73 -4.41 9.37 -2.53
CA THR A 73 -3.89 9.09 -1.18
C THR A 73 -4.91 8.35 -0.32
N SER A 74 -4.43 7.44 0.52
CA SER A 74 -5.25 6.79 1.57
C SER A 74 -4.48 6.71 2.87
N VAL A 75 -5.22 6.57 3.98
CA VAL A 75 -4.65 6.29 5.30
C VAL A 75 -5.17 4.93 5.74
N ASP A 76 -4.25 4.02 5.99
CA ASP A 76 -4.56 2.64 6.35
C ASP A 76 -4.04 2.39 7.78
N VAL A 77 -4.85 1.77 8.63
CA VAL A 77 -4.40 1.29 9.94
C VAL A 77 -3.63 -0.01 9.73
N TYR A 78 -2.35 -0.02 10.05
CA TYR A 78 -1.52 -1.21 9.89
C TYR A 78 -1.66 -2.15 11.08
N ASP A 79 -1.49 -1.63 12.29
CA ASP A 79 -1.65 -2.35 13.55
C ASP A 79 -2.15 -1.36 14.63
N PRO A 80 -2.40 -1.77 15.88
CA PRO A 80 -2.89 -0.85 16.92
C PRO A 80 -2.01 0.38 17.18
N ASN A 81 -0.72 0.32 16.82
CA ASN A 81 0.31 1.32 17.07
C ASN A 81 0.81 2.03 15.80
N THR A 82 0.48 1.53 14.62
CA THR A 82 1.05 1.99 13.35
C THR A 82 -0.04 2.34 12.33
N LYS A 83 0.10 3.50 11.69
CA LYS A 83 -0.69 3.93 10.54
C LYS A 83 0.21 4.15 9.33
N PHE A 84 -0.33 3.93 8.14
CA PHE A 84 0.33 4.23 6.87
C PHE A 84 -0.43 5.29 6.11
N LEU A 85 0.28 6.30 5.63
CA LEU A 85 -0.18 7.16 4.54
C LEU A 85 0.36 6.59 3.23
N LEU A 86 -0.52 6.34 2.26
CA LEU A 86 -0.18 5.78 0.97
C LEU A 86 -0.41 6.77 -0.15
N VAL A 87 0.43 6.69 -1.17
CA VAL A 87 0.21 7.28 -2.49
C VAL A 87 0.10 6.15 -3.50
N HIS A 88 -1.06 6.05 -4.15
CA HIS A 88 -1.38 5.05 -5.17
C HIS A 88 -1.15 5.62 -6.57
N GLY A 89 -1.16 4.76 -7.59
CA GLY A 89 -1.12 5.16 -9.01
C GLY A 89 0.28 5.28 -9.63
N LEU A 90 1.33 4.93 -8.87
CA LEU A 90 2.71 4.99 -9.34
C LEU A 90 3.04 3.77 -10.21
N LYS A 91 3.97 3.94 -11.16
CA LYS A 91 4.30 2.90 -12.15
C LYS A 91 5.54 2.09 -11.82
N SER A 92 6.35 2.54 -10.88
CA SER A 92 7.60 1.84 -10.49
C SER A 92 8.01 2.22 -9.08
N SER A 93 8.90 1.40 -8.50
CA SER A 93 9.57 1.69 -7.23
C SER A 93 10.30 3.04 -7.28
N GLY A 94 11.06 3.29 -8.35
CA GLY A 94 11.76 4.56 -8.55
C GLY A 94 10.81 5.76 -8.67
N GLY A 95 9.65 5.60 -9.33
CA GLY A 95 8.63 6.64 -9.38
C GLY A 95 8.05 6.98 -8.01
N ALA A 96 7.87 5.96 -7.16
CA ALA A 96 7.40 6.16 -5.78
C ALA A 96 8.40 6.95 -4.93
N LEU A 97 9.69 6.62 -5.03
CA LEU A 97 10.75 7.33 -4.31
C LEU A 97 10.96 8.75 -4.88
N GLY A 98 10.94 8.90 -6.21
CA GLY A 98 11.08 10.20 -6.88
C GLY A 98 9.93 11.18 -6.56
N LEU A 99 8.73 10.67 -6.22
CA LEU A 99 7.64 11.51 -5.72
C LEU A 99 8.00 12.19 -4.39
N VAL A 100 8.71 11.48 -3.50
CA VAL A 100 9.19 12.05 -2.23
C VAL A 100 10.19 13.16 -2.50
N GLU A 101 11.16 12.94 -3.39
CA GLU A 101 12.13 13.97 -3.77
C GLU A 101 11.45 15.23 -4.35
N ARG A 102 10.42 15.04 -5.18
CA ARG A 102 9.63 16.16 -5.71
C ARG A 102 8.91 16.90 -4.59
N LEU A 103 8.29 16.19 -3.65
CA LEU A 103 7.61 16.79 -2.50
C LEU A 103 8.56 17.64 -1.66
N GLU A 104 9.77 17.16 -1.42
CA GLU A 104 10.79 17.90 -0.66
C GLU A 104 11.23 19.18 -1.40
N LYS A 105 11.43 19.10 -2.71
CA LYS A 105 11.78 20.25 -3.55
C LYS A 105 10.66 21.30 -3.57
N THR A 106 9.41 20.88 -3.76
CA THR A 106 8.25 21.78 -3.81
C THR A 106 8.00 22.46 -2.45
N THR A 107 8.10 21.71 -1.36
CA THR A 107 7.85 22.25 -0.01
C THR A 107 9.07 22.93 0.62
N LYS A 108 10.25 22.77 0.03
CA LYS A 108 11.56 23.17 0.58
C LYS A 108 11.80 22.60 1.98
N LYS A 109 11.26 21.41 2.27
CA LYS A 109 11.34 20.73 3.56
C LYS A 109 11.64 19.25 3.35
N LYS A 110 12.49 18.68 4.20
CA LYS A 110 12.77 17.24 4.16
C LYS A 110 11.60 16.45 4.73
N VAL A 111 11.32 15.30 4.14
CA VAL A 111 10.44 14.28 4.71
C VAL A 111 11.24 13.50 5.75
N THR A 112 10.85 13.62 7.01
CA THR A 112 11.56 13.00 8.14
C THR A 112 10.92 11.71 8.64
N VAL A 113 9.70 11.42 8.21
CA VAL A 113 9.01 10.16 8.55
C VAL A 113 9.59 9.02 7.71
N PRO A 114 9.71 7.79 8.24
CA PRO A 114 10.16 6.65 7.46
C PRO A 114 9.23 6.39 6.28
N TYR A 115 9.81 6.15 5.10
CA TYR A 115 9.05 5.84 3.90
C TYR A 115 9.73 4.76 3.07
N PHE A 116 8.94 4.06 2.27
CA PHE A 116 9.43 3.02 1.35
C PHE A 116 8.49 2.89 0.15
N SER A 117 9.00 2.26 -0.91
CA SER A 117 8.20 1.85 -2.06
C SER A 117 7.81 0.39 -1.95
N ILE A 118 6.63 0.04 -2.46
CA ILE A 118 6.12 -1.34 -2.46
C ILE A 118 5.15 -1.55 -3.61
N SER A 119 5.16 -2.74 -4.22
CA SER A 119 4.15 -3.12 -5.20
C SER A 119 2.79 -3.31 -4.52
N SER A 120 1.68 -3.17 -5.26
CA SER A 120 0.35 -3.39 -4.67
C SER A 120 0.16 -4.81 -4.14
N ASP A 121 0.76 -5.81 -4.81
CA ASP A 121 0.69 -7.21 -4.41
C ASP A 121 1.45 -7.47 -3.11
N ASN A 122 2.68 -6.96 -3.02
CA ASN A 122 3.48 -7.07 -1.79
C ASN A 122 2.85 -6.27 -0.65
N TYR A 123 2.23 -5.13 -0.93
CA TYR A 123 1.51 -4.36 0.09
C TYR A 123 0.32 -5.13 0.67
N ARG A 124 -0.42 -5.84 -0.19
CA ARG A 124 -1.52 -6.71 0.24
C ARG A 124 -1.02 -7.79 1.19
N ILE A 125 0.10 -8.45 0.87
CA ILE A 125 0.73 -9.45 1.74
C ILE A 125 1.12 -8.83 3.08
N VAL A 126 1.83 -7.68 3.05
CA VAL A 126 2.22 -6.95 4.26
C VAL A 126 1.02 -6.60 5.12
N GLN A 127 -0.08 -6.16 4.52
CA GLN A 127 -1.29 -5.78 5.24
C GLN A 127 -2.04 -6.98 5.86
N ILE A 128 -2.07 -8.13 5.20
CA ILE A 128 -2.75 -9.33 5.72
C ILE A 128 -1.92 -9.96 6.84
N HIS A 129 -0.63 -10.17 6.58
CA HIS A 129 0.25 -10.95 7.45
C HIS A 129 1.00 -10.15 8.50
N LYS A 130 0.89 -8.81 8.45
CA LYS A 130 1.57 -7.88 9.37
C LYS A 130 3.09 -8.16 9.49
N ASN A 131 3.71 -8.50 8.36
CA ASN A 131 5.11 -8.92 8.25
C ASN A 131 5.99 -7.86 7.55
N LEU A 132 5.81 -6.57 7.88
CA LEU A 132 6.56 -5.47 7.25
C LEU A 132 8.07 -5.64 7.39
N ASP A 133 8.56 -6.05 8.57
CA ASP A 133 9.99 -6.20 8.80
C ASP A 133 10.61 -7.28 7.90
N ALA A 134 9.88 -8.37 7.65
CA ALA A 134 10.32 -9.40 6.71
C ALA A 134 10.40 -8.84 5.28
N TYR A 135 9.43 -8.01 4.88
CA TYR A 135 9.49 -7.32 3.58
C TYR A 135 10.72 -6.42 3.50
N LEU A 136 10.92 -5.54 4.48
CA LEU A 136 12.01 -4.54 4.44
C LEU A 136 13.40 -5.18 4.46
N ASN A 137 13.56 -6.36 5.07
CA ASN A 137 14.84 -7.07 5.17
C ASN A 137 15.05 -8.16 4.10
N ARG A 138 14.15 -8.30 3.12
CA ARG A 138 14.16 -9.43 2.15
C ARG A 138 15.42 -9.55 1.27
N ASN A 139 16.15 -8.45 1.09
CA ASN A 139 17.36 -8.39 0.26
C ASN A 139 18.65 -8.31 1.11
N THR A 140 18.54 -8.47 2.42
CA THR A 140 19.65 -8.35 3.37
C THR A 140 20.06 -9.74 3.82
N ASN A 141 20.74 -10.49 2.93
CA ASN A 141 21.43 -11.74 3.24
C ASN A 141 22.82 -11.71 2.62
#